data_AF-A0A1V9ZRL0-F1
#
_entry.id   AF-A0A1V9ZRL0-F1
#
_cell.length_a   1.000
_cell.length_b   1.000
_cell.length_c   1.000
_cell.angle_alpha   90.00
_cell.angle_beta   90.00
_cell.angle_gamma   90.00
#
_symmetry.space_group_name_H-M   'P 1'
#
loop_
_entity.id
_entity.type
_entity.pdbx_description
1 polymer ?
#
loop_
_entity_poly.entity_id
_entity_poly.type
_entity_poly.pdbx_seq_one_letter_code
_entity_poly.pdbx_strand_id
1 'polypeptide(L)'
;MVVYYTRRYSSLLDKCGWRRAFVALEVHPDVGLLVCLNTNAHYPLDAIAKVQWHANLKVSIAVPDDHSLIVKFESPDALRSFLLHLDVAAETDAGGHVVPGVYVNPAVGALKAHDALATTVLSSMRLLKARGFSRKERSGSSASRTSAPWVVA
;
A
#
# COMPACT_ATOMS: atom_id res chain seq x y z
N MET A 1 26.67 0.96 -1.72
CA MET A 1 26.02 0.54 -2.98
C MET A 1 26.35 -0.92 -3.28
N VAL A 2 25.35 -1.77 -3.54
CA VAL A 2 25.54 -3.21 -3.87
C VAL A 2 24.58 -3.63 -4.98
N VAL A 3 25.06 -4.45 -5.92
CA VAL A 3 24.27 -4.95 -7.06
C VAL A 3 24.06 -6.47 -6.94
N TYR A 4 22.83 -6.92 -7.13
CA TYR A 4 22.39 -8.30 -7.08
C TYR A 4 21.81 -8.74 -8.42
N TYR A 5 22.38 -9.80 -9.00
CA TYR A 5 21.80 -10.45 -10.16
C TYR A 5 20.90 -11.59 -9.70
N THR A 6 19.61 -11.50 -9.99
CA THR A 6 18.61 -12.46 -9.52
C THR A 6 17.65 -12.85 -10.64
N ARG A 7 16.87 -13.90 -10.43
CA ARG A 7 15.84 -14.31 -11.38
C ARG A 7 14.53 -13.64 -11.01
N ARG A 8 13.92 -12.92 -11.96
CA ARG A 8 12.59 -12.33 -11.81
C ARG A 8 11.55 -13.44 -11.99
N TYR A 9 10.55 -13.46 -11.11
CA TYR A 9 9.40 -14.37 -11.17
C TYR A 9 8.12 -13.53 -11.33
N SER A 10 7.90 -13.01 -12.53
CA SER A 10 6.86 -11.99 -12.78
C SER A 10 5.48 -12.55 -13.14
N SER A 11 5.32 -13.77 -13.66
CA SER A 11 4.00 -14.21 -14.17
C SER A 11 3.82 -15.73 -14.31
N LEU A 12 2.57 -16.17 -14.49
CA LEU A 12 2.21 -17.55 -14.87
C LEU A 12 2.89 -17.99 -16.17
N LEU A 13 3.17 -17.06 -17.10
CA LEU A 13 3.87 -17.34 -18.36
C LEU A 13 5.37 -17.59 -18.15
N ASP A 14 6.00 -16.88 -17.19
CA ASP A 14 7.38 -17.16 -16.80
C ASP A 14 7.52 -18.53 -16.10
N LYS A 15 6.45 -19.02 -15.46
CA LYS A 15 6.39 -20.37 -14.88
C LYS A 15 6.38 -21.48 -15.93
N CYS A 16 5.90 -21.21 -17.16
CA CYS A 16 5.89 -22.17 -18.27
C CYS A 16 7.27 -22.33 -18.95
N GLY A 17 8.32 -21.67 -18.43
CA GLY A 17 9.71 -21.95 -18.81
C GLY A 17 10.17 -21.35 -20.14
N TRP A 18 9.35 -20.54 -20.81
CA TRP A 18 9.65 -20.01 -22.15
C TRP A 18 10.53 -18.75 -22.12
N ARG A 19 10.60 -18.03 -21.00
CA ARG A 19 11.55 -16.92 -20.80
C ARG A 19 12.11 -16.94 -19.38
N ARG A 20 13.45 -17.01 -19.27
CA ARG A 20 14.16 -16.74 -18.02
C ARG A 20 14.42 -15.24 -17.96
N ALA A 21 13.61 -14.52 -17.19
CA ALA A 21 13.84 -13.10 -16.95
C ALA A 21 14.85 -12.93 -15.80
N PHE A 22 16.04 -12.40 -16.10
CA PHE A 22 16.99 -11.97 -15.08
C PHE A 22 16.73 -10.50 -14.74
N VAL A 23 16.91 -10.15 -13.47
CA VAL A 23 16.83 -8.77 -13.00
C VAL A 23 18.06 -8.44 -12.18
N ALA A 24 18.68 -7.31 -12.47
CA ALA A 24 19.71 -6.71 -11.67
C ALA A 24 19.05 -5.70 -10.71
N LEU A 25 19.21 -5.94 -9.42
CA LEU A 25 18.75 -5.09 -8.34
C LEU A 25 19.93 -4.35 -7.74
N GLU A 26 19.85 -3.04 -7.64
CA GLU A 26 20.86 -2.23 -6.98
C GLU A 26 20.29 -1.64 -5.69
N VAL A 27 21.00 -1.81 -4.58
CA VAL A 27 20.60 -1.29 -3.27
C VAL A 27 21.58 -0.20 -2.86
N HIS A 28 21.04 0.99 -2.59
CA HIS A 28 21.73 2.14 -2.03
C HIS A 28 21.25 2.35 -0.59
N PRO A 29 21.83 1.64 0.40
CA PRO A 29 21.42 1.81 1.79
C PRO A 29 21.66 3.24 2.29
N ASP A 30 22.73 3.89 1.85
CA ASP A 30 23.10 5.25 2.25
C ASP A 30 22.10 6.32 1.79
N VAL A 31 21.44 6.07 0.66
CA VAL A 31 20.46 6.98 0.05
C VAL A 31 19.02 6.51 0.31
N GLY A 32 18.85 5.29 0.84
CA GLY A 32 17.55 4.69 1.09
C GLY A 32 16.81 4.29 -0.20
N LEU A 33 17.50 3.73 -1.19
CA LEU A 33 16.91 3.48 -2.51
C LEU A 33 17.21 2.06 -3.07
N LEU A 34 16.21 1.44 -3.69
CA LEU A 34 16.28 0.18 -4.43
C LEU A 34 16.00 0.46 -5.92
N VAL A 35 16.94 0.12 -6.80
CA VAL A 35 16.79 0.28 -8.26
C VAL A 35 16.66 -1.07 -8.94
N CYS A 36 15.64 -1.22 -9.78
CA CYS A 36 15.57 -2.28 -10.79
C CYS A 36 16.27 -1.77 -12.05
N LEU A 37 17.52 -2.18 -12.27
CA LEU A 37 18.35 -1.66 -13.38
C LEU A 37 17.77 -1.98 -14.76
N ASN A 38 17.11 -3.14 -14.90
CA ASN A 38 16.50 -3.55 -16.17
C ASN A 38 15.38 -2.63 -16.64
N THR A 39 14.62 -2.05 -15.71
CA THR A 39 13.49 -1.17 -16.01
C THR A 39 13.79 0.28 -15.67
N ASN A 40 14.96 0.55 -15.09
CA ASN A 40 15.32 1.82 -14.47
C ASN A 40 14.24 2.32 -13.50
N ALA A 41 13.62 1.40 -12.75
CA ALA A 41 12.60 1.74 -11.77
C ALA A 41 13.24 1.95 -10.41
N HIS A 42 12.85 3.01 -9.71
CA HIS A 42 13.45 3.45 -8.45
C HIS A 42 12.41 3.37 -7.35
N TYR A 43 12.74 2.66 -6.28
CA TYR A 43 11.86 2.42 -5.15
C TYR A 43 12.55 2.90 -3.87
N PRO A 44 12.01 3.94 -3.20
CA PRO A 44 12.47 4.32 -1.87
C PRO A 44 12.30 3.17 -0.88
N LEU A 45 13.33 2.88 -0.08
CA LEU A 45 13.32 1.77 0.89
C LEU A 45 12.27 1.98 1.98
N ASP A 46 12.07 3.23 2.41
CA ASP A 46 11.04 3.64 3.36
C ASP A 46 9.61 3.44 2.84
N ALA A 47 9.42 3.41 1.51
CA ALA A 47 8.14 3.17 0.87
C ALA A 47 7.84 1.66 0.64
N ILE A 48 8.80 0.77 0.89
CA ILE A 48 8.59 -0.67 0.79
C ILE A 48 7.67 -1.11 1.94
N ALA A 49 6.46 -1.56 1.58
CA ALA A 49 5.43 -1.88 2.57
C ALA A 49 5.66 -3.23 3.25
N LYS A 50 6.18 -4.21 2.51
CA LYS A 50 6.33 -5.59 2.95
C LYS A 50 7.44 -6.29 2.19
N VAL A 51 8.25 -7.06 2.91
CA VAL A 51 9.23 -7.98 2.34
C VAL A 51 8.96 -9.37 2.90
N GLN A 52 8.83 -10.37 2.03
CA GLN A 52 8.59 -11.76 2.44
C GLN A 52 9.62 -12.65 1.77
N TRP A 53 10.29 -13.50 2.55
CA TRP A 53 11.29 -14.43 2.05
C TRP A 53 10.96 -15.87 2.46
N HIS A 54 11.43 -16.81 1.65
CA HIS A 54 11.10 -18.22 1.78
C HIS A 54 12.36 -19.08 1.78
N ALA A 55 12.26 -20.31 2.30
CA ALA A 55 13.37 -21.27 2.36
C ALA A 55 13.93 -21.64 0.98
N ASN A 56 13.15 -21.47 -0.09
CA ASN A 56 13.57 -21.72 -1.47
C ASN A 56 14.29 -20.52 -2.12
N LEU A 57 14.78 -19.57 -1.32
CA LEU A 57 15.50 -18.36 -1.74
C LEU A 57 14.67 -17.36 -2.55
N LYS A 58 13.34 -17.51 -2.54
CA LYS A 58 12.42 -16.57 -3.16
C LYS A 58 12.13 -15.41 -2.21
N VAL A 59 12.12 -14.19 -2.75
CA VAL A 59 11.72 -12.97 -2.06
C VAL A 59 10.60 -12.29 -2.83
N SER A 60 9.61 -11.79 -2.11
CA SER A 60 8.53 -10.94 -2.60
C SER A 60 8.60 -9.60 -1.88
N ILE A 61 8.67 -8.51 -2.65
CA ILE A 61 8.81 -7.15 -2.16
C ILE A 61 7.58 -6.37 -2.63
N ALA A 62 6.79 -5.86 -1.71
CA ALA A 62 5.68 -4.97 -2.01
C ALA A 62 6.22 -3.55 -2.18
N VAL A 63 6.50 -3.20 -3.44
CA VAL A 63 6.93 -1.86 -3.84
C VAL A 63 5.73 -0.96 -4.16
N PRO A 64 5.88 0.37 -4.07
CA PRO A 64 4.89 1.32 -4.59
C PRO A 64 4.57 1.04 -6.07
N ASP A 65 3.32 1.24 -6.46
CA ASP A 65 2.80 1.20 -7.83
C ASP A 65 2.82 -0.16 -8.57
N ASP A 66 3.83 -1.02 -8.36
CA ASP A 66 4.05 -2.22 -9.19
C ASP A 66 3.53 -3.53 -8.55
N HIS A 67 2.65 -3.40 -7.53
CA HIS A 67 1.98 -4.43 -6.72
C HIS A 67 2.87 -5.48 -6.02
N SER A 68 3.89 -6.05 -6.65
CA SER A 68 4.91 -6.90 -6.02
C SER A 68 6.10 -7.19 -6.96
N LEU A 69 7.32 -6.91 -6.53
CA LEU A 69 8.56 -7.38 -7.14
C LEU A 69 8.93 -8.75 -6.55
N ILE A 70 8.95 -9.79 -7.37
CA ILE A 70 9.28 -11.15 -6.95
C ILE A 70 10.59 -11.61 -7.60
N VAL A 71 11.56 -11.98 -6.77
CA VAL A 71 12.88 -12.42 -7.19
C VAL A 71 13.30 -13.71 -6.51
N LYS A 72 14.25 -14.43 -7.09
CA LYS A 72 14.88 -15.61 -6.50
C LYS A 72 16.39 -15.49 -6.56
N PHE A 73 17.04 -15.67 -5.40
CA PHE A 73 18.48 -15.66 -5.24
C PHE A 73 19.08 -17.04 -5.51
N GLU A 74 20.36 -17.06 -5.89
CA GLU A 74 21.09 -18.31 -6.18
C GLU A 74 21.75 -18.90 -4.93
N SER A 75 22.10 -18.07 -3.94
CA SER A 75 22.70 -18.52 -2.68
C SER A 75 21.97 -17.96 -1.45
N PRO A 76 21.98 -18.70 -0.32
CA PRO A 76 21.48 -18.20 0.97
C PRO A 76 22.21 -16.94 1.45
N ASP A 77 23.52 -16.86 1.23
CA ASP A 77 24.33 -15.70 1.63
C ASP A 77 23.92 -14.44 0.86
N ALA A 78 23.67 -14.55 -0.45
CA ALA A 78 23.20 -13.41 -1.25
C ALA A 78 21.83 -12.92 -0.77
N LEU A 79 20.93 -13.85 -0.42
CA LEU A 79 19.64 -13.51 0.18
C LEU A 79 19.82 -12.81 1.53
N ARG A 80 20.67 -13.34 2.41
CA ARG A 80 20.91 -12.79 3.74
C ARG A 80 21.50 -11.38 3.66
N SER A 81 22.52 -11.18 2.82
CA SER A 81 23.10 -9.86 2.59
C SER A 81 22.09 -8.90 1.97
N PHE A 82 21.25 -9.37 1.04
CA PHE A 82 20.21 -8.53 0.45
C PHE A 82 19.22 -8.04 1.51
N LEU A 83 18.71 -8.93 2.37
CA LEU A 83 17.79 -8.56 3.44
C LEU A 83 18.45 -7.58 4.44
N LEU A 84 19.73 -7.79 4.76
CA LEU A 84 20.48 -6.87 5.63
C LEU A 84 20.63 -5.48 5.01
N HIS A 85 20.86 -5.36 3.70
CA HIS A 85 20.90 -4.05 3.02
C HIS A 85 19.53 -3.38 2.91
N LEU A 86 18.43 -4.13 3.08
CA LEU A 86 17.08 -3.58 3.23
C LEU A 86 16.74 -3.26 4.69
N ASP A 87 17.70 -3.35 5.62
CA ASP A 87 17.51 -3.22 7.06
C ASP A 87 16.52 -4.26 7.65
N VAL A 88 16.49 -5.45 7.04
CA VAL A 88 15.68 -6.58 7.48
C VAL A 88 16.59 -7.66 8.08
N ALA A 89 16.47 -7.86 9.39
CA ALA A 89 17.17 -8.93 10.09
C ALA A 89 16.45 -10.27 9.85
N ALA A 90 17.07 -11.15 9.05
CA ALA A 90 16.59 -12.51 8.86
C ALA A 90 17.19 -13.46 9.88
N GLU A 91 16.34 -14.31 10.49
CA GLU A 91 16.79 -15.38 11.37
C GLU A 91 17.45 -16.51 10.57
N THR A 92 18.42 -17.18 11.20
CA THR A 92 19.07 -18.36 10.66
C THR A 92 18.84 -19.55 11.59
N ASP A 93 18.61 -20.72 11.02
CA ASP A 93 18.54 -21.95 11.80
C ASP A 93 19.92 -22.41 12.29
N ALA A 94 19.97 -23.49 13.07
CA ALA A 94 21.21 -24.07 13.58
C ALA A 94 22.14 -24.58 12.45
N GLY A 95 21.63 -24.79 11.25
CA GLY A 95 22.38 -25.17 10.05
C GLY A 95 22.88 -23.98 9.23
N GLY A 96 22.58 -22.74 9.65
CA GLY A 96 22.93 -21.52 8.91
C GLY A 96 22.01 -21.20 7.73
N HIS A 97 20.90 -21.92 7.57
CA HIS A 97 19.91 -21.62 6.54
C HIS A 97 19.01 -20.47 6.97
N VAL A 98 18.62 -19.63 6.01
CA VAL A 98 17.70 -18.51 6.23
C VAL A 98 16.30 -19.05 6.52
N VAL A 99 15.77 -18.75 7.71
CA VAL A 99 14.42 -19.13 8.11
C VAL A 99 13.41 -18.26 7.34
N PRO A 100 12.33 -18.84 6.77
CA PRO A 100 11.28 -18.05 6.11
C PRO A 100 10.70 -16.99 7.04
N GLY A 101 10.41 -15.81 6.50
CA GLY A 101 9.92 -14.72 7.31
C GLY A 101 9.23 -13.63 6.51
N VAL A 102 8.66 -12.68 7.26
CA VAL A 102 7.95 -11.53 6.73
C VAL A 102 8.34 -10.31 7.55
N TYR A 103 8.76 -9.27 6.86
CA TYR A 103 8.90 -7.93 7.37
C TYR A 103 7.76 -7.06 6.83
N VAL A 104 7.13 -6.28 7.71
CA VAL A 104 6.11 -5.29 7.36
C VAL A 104 6.61 -3.96 7.88
N ASN A 105 6.70 -2.97 7.00
CA ASN A 105 7.14 -1.64 7.39
C ASN A 105 6.02 -0.91 8.14
N PRO A 106 6.20 -0.60 9.44
CA PRO A 106 5.16 0.04 10.25
C PRO A 106 4.86 1.47 9.80
N ALA A 107 5.83 2.18 9.20
CA ALA A 107 5.66 3.57 8.77
C ALA A 107 4.62 3.69 7.64
N VAL A 108 4.63 2.74 6.70
CA VAL A 108 3.64 2.68 5.61
C VAL A 108 2.25 2.34 6.13
N GLY A 109 2.16 1.46 7.13
CA GLY A 109 0.90 1.10 7.78
C GLY A 109 0.24 2.28 8.49
N ALA A 110 1.04 3.09 9.20
CA ALA A 110 0.57 4.31 9.85
C ALA A 110 0.09 5.35 8.83
N LEU A 111 0.82 5.54 7.73
CA LEU A 111 0.45 6.51 6.69
C LEU A 111 -0.94 6.21 6.09
N LYS A 112 -1.20 4.94 5.74
CA LYS A 112 -2.50 4.51 5.21
C LYS A 112 -3.63 4.66 6.22
N ALA A 113 -3.36 4.43 7.51
CA ALA A 113 -4.34 4.63 8.58
C ALA A 113 -4.69 6.12 8.75
N HIS A 114 -3.70 7.01 8.66
CA HIS A 114 -3.90 8.45 8.72
C HIS A 114 -4.68 8.99 7.51
N ASP A 115 -4.40 8.52 6.29
CA ASP A 115 -5.14 8.90 5.09
C ASP A 115 -6.61 8.43 5.11
N ALA A 116 -6.84 7.21 5.63
CA ALA A 116 -8.19 6.69 5.85
C ALA A 116 -8.97 7.49 6.89
N LEU A 117 -8.29 7.94 7.95
CA LEU A 117 -8.90 8.79 8.97
C LEU A 117 -9.20 10.19 8.41
N ALA A 118 -8.26 10.79 7.69
CA ALA A 118 -8.44 12.10 7.06
C ALA A 118 -9.61 12.10 6.06
N THR A 119 -9.74 11.06 5.23
CA THR A 119 -10.87 10.91 4.31
C THR A 119 -12.20 10.71 5.04
N THR A 120 -12.22 9.96 6.14
CA THR A 120 -13.40 9.79 7.00
C THR A 120 -13.82 11.09 7.70
N VAL A 121 -12.86 11.87 8.20
CA VAL A 121 -13.12 13.18 8.82
C VAL A 121 -13.62 14.19 7.78
N LEU A 122 -12.97 14.28 6.62
CA LEU A 122 -13.37 15.20 5.55
C LEU A 122 -14.76 14.87 4.98
N SER A 123 -15.09 13.58 4.81
CA SER A 123 -16.42 13.15 4.38
C SER A 123 -17.49 13.46 5.45
N SER A 124 -17.16 13.26 6.73
CA SER A 124 -18.06 13.61 7.84
C SER A 124 -18.30 15.12 7.94
N MET A 125 -17.28 15.95 7.71
CA MET A 125 -17.41 17.41 7.68
C MET A 125 -18.23 17.92 6.48
N ARG A 126 -18.11 17.28 5.31
CA ARG A 126 -18.97 17.60 4.14
C ARG A 126 -20.44 17.28 4.42
N LEU A 127 -20.71 16.20 5.15
CA LEU A 127 -22.08 15.81 5.53
C LEU A 127 -22.73 16.81 6.51
N LEU A 128 -21.94 17.33 7.46
CA LEU A 128 -22.40 18.36 8.40
C LEU A 128 -22.70 19.70 7.70
N LYS A 129 -21.91 20.07 6.69
CA LYS A 129 -22.13 21.30 5.91
C LYS A 129 -23.40 21.23 5.05
N ALA A 130 -23.82 20.05 4.61
CA ALA A 130 -25.06 19.85 3.84
C ALA A 130 -26.34 19.96 4.69
N ARG A 131 -26.26 19.79 6.02
CA ARG A 131 -27.43 19.90 6.92
C ARG A 131 -27.70 21.32 7.43
N GLY A 132 -26.80 22.28 7.19
CA GLY A 132 -26.91 23.65 7.71
C GLY A 132 -27.78 24.63 6.91
N PHE A 133 -28.29 24.26 5.73
CA PHE A 133 -28.96 25.21 4.81
C PHE A 133 -30.45 24.94 4.54
N SER A 134 -31.10 24.04 5.29
CA SER A 134 -32.54 23.77 5.13
C SER A 134 -33.32 24.02 6.42
N ARG A 135 -33.27 25.27 6.91
CA ARG A 135 -34.26 25.77 7.86
C ARG A 135 -34.54 27.25 7.59
N LYS A 136 -35.14 27.54 6.44
CA LYS A 136 -35.82 28.81 6.22
C LYS A 136 -37.25 28.66 6.70
N GLU A 137 -37.51 29.24 7.86
CA GLU A 137 -38.82 29.40 8.47
C GLU A 137 -39.85 29.90 7.45
N ARG A 138 -41.01 29.24 7.40
CA ARG A 138 -42.24 29.83 6.86
C ARG A 138 -43.17 30.11 8.04
N SER A 139 -42.94 31.26 8.67
CA SER A 139 -43.98 32.05 9.33
C SER A 139 -44.60 32.96 8.25
N GLY A 140 -45.93 33.00 8.16
CA GLY A 140 -46.63 33.76 7.13
C GLY A 140 -48.12 33.51 7.12
N SER A 141 -48.83 34.20 8.01
CA SER A 141 -50.28 34.32 8.15
C SER A 141 -50.98 34.91 6.92
N SER A 142 -52.23 34.48 6.62
CA SER A 142 -53.44 35.33 6.67
C SER A 142 -54.68 34.73 5.97
N ALA A 143 -55.82 34.71 6.70
CA ALA A 143 -57.21 35.05 6.33
C ALA A 143 -57.87 34.41 5.09
N SER A 144 -59.15 34.00 5.03
CA SER A 144 -60.42 34.28 5.75
C SER A 144 -61.41 33.19 5.25
N ARG A 145 -62.55 32.83 5.86
CA ARG A 145 -63.80 33.59 6.03
C ARG A 145 -64.83 32.59 6.60
N THR A 146 -65.43 32.86 7.75
CA THR A 146 -66.67 32.20 8.20
C THR A 146 -67.61 33.28 8.69
N SER A 147 -68.69 33.48 7.94
CA SER A 147 -69.83 34.29 8.32
C SER A 147 -71.08 33.53 7.90
N ALA A 148 -71.85 33.06 8.88
CA ALA A 148 -73.26 32.75 8.72
C ALA A 148 -74.06 33.93 9.28
N PRO A 149 -75.22 34.27 8.68
CA PRO A 149 -76.46 34.10 9.46
C PRO A 149 -77.72 33.71 8.63
N TRP A 150 -78.50 32.75 9.17
CA TRP A 150 -79.96 32.72 9.40
C TRP A 150 -81.01 33.20 8.36
N VAL A 151 -82.00 32.29 8.12
CA VAL A 151 -83.48 32.45 8.02
C VAL A 151 -84.20 32.50 6.63
N VAL A 152 -84.99 31.42 6.41
CA VAL A 152 -86.41 31.26 5.94
C VAL A 152 -87.01 32.20 4.87
N ALA A 153 -87.47 31.57 3.77
CA ALA A 153 -88.87 31.60 3.30
C ALA A 153 -89.12 30.37 2.40
#